data_AF-A0A829A4A3-F1
#
_entry.id   AF-A0A829A4A3-F1
#
_cell.length_a   1.000
_cell.length_b   1.000
_cell.length_c   1.000
_cell.angle_alpha   90.00
_cell.angle_beta   90.00
_cell.angle_gamma   90.00
#
_symmetry.space_group_name_H-M   'P 1'
#
loop_
_entity.id
_entity.type
_entity.pdbx_description
1 polymer ?
#
loop_
_entity_poly.entity_id
_entity_poly.type
_entity_poly.pdbx_seq_one_letter_code
_entity_poly.pdbx_strand_id
1 'polypeptide(L)' 'MKQGDLLLRFDKKKIEKEGYSLETPVIVTNYMDYLDILENQGETVGPDDALITALT' A
#
# COMPACT_ATOMS: atom_id res chain seq x y z
N MET A 1 6.23 13.19 8.35
CA MET A 1 6.16 11.85 7.75
C MET A 1 6.32 10.84 8.86
N LYS A 2 5.19 10.48 9.44
CA LYS A 2 5.00 9.34 10.33
C LYS A 2 3.90 8.47 9.72
N GLN A 3 3.75 7.24 10.22
CA GLN A 3 2.61 6.41 9.87
C GLN A 3 1.30 7.17 10.14
N GLY A 4 0.37 7.10 9.20
CA GLY A 4 -0.92 7.81 9.24
C GLY A 4 -0.89 9.25 8.72
N ASP A 5 0.27 9.83 8.36
CA ASP A 5 0.31 11.16 7.74
C ASP A 5 -0.35 11.13 6.34
N LEU A 6 -1.20 12.12 6.07
CA LEU A 6 -1.79 12.31 4.74
C LEU A 6 -0.72 12.74 3.72
N LEU A 7 -0.55 11.95 2.67
CA LEU A 7 0.38 12.27 1.59
C LEU A 7 -0.28 13.05 0.45
N LEU A 8 -1.46 12.61 0.01
CA LEU A 8 -2.17 13.20 -1.11
C LEU A 8 -3.68 12.93 -1.03
N ARG A 9 -4.46 13.68 -1.81
CA ARG A 9 -5.90 13.44 -2.03
C ARG A 9 -6.18 13.39 -3.53
N PHE A 10 -7.04 12.46 -3.92
CA PHE A 10 -7.52 12.33 -5.29
C PHE A 10 -9.01 12.01 -5.32
N ASP A 11 -9.66 12.29 -6.45
CA ASP A 11 -11.06 11.96 -6.67
C ASP A 11 -11.18 10.57 -7.29
N LYS A 12 -11.49 9.58 -6.44
CA LYS A 12 -11.66 8.18 -6.84
C LYS A 12 -12.71 8.02 -7.96
N LYS A 13 -13.86 8.70 -7.85
CA LYS A 13 -14.98 8.55 -8.80
C LYS A 13 -14.63 9.08 -10.18
N LYS A 14 -13.88 10.19 -10.22
CA LYS A 14 -13.41 10.76 -11.49
C LYS A 14 -12.47 9.80 -12.21
N ILE A 15 -11.50 9.21 -11.49
CA ILE A 15 -10.53 8.26 -12.05
C ILE A 15 -11.24 7.01 -12.59
N GLU A 16 -12.19 6.45 -11.82
CA GLU A 16 -13.00 5.30 -12.26
C GLU A 16 -13.80 5.62 -13.53
N LYS A 17 -14.42 6.81 -13.59
CA LYS A 17 -15.21 7.25 -14.75
C LYS A 17 -14.35 7.43 -16.01
N GLU A 18 -13.10 7.83 -15.85
CA GLU A 18 -12.15 7.96 -16.96
C GLU A 18 -11.59 6.60 -17.41
N GLY A 19 -11.92 5.51 -16.71
CA GLY A 19 -11.56 4.14 -17.08
C GLY A 19 -10.16 3.71 -16.65
N TYR A 20 -9.54 4.44 -15.71
CA TYR A 20 -8.23 4.08 -15.17
C TYR A 20 -8.34 3.06 -14.04
N SER A 21 -7.30 2.23 -13.90
CA SER A 21 -7.18 1.31 -12.76
C SER A 21 -6.96 2.08 -11.46
N LEU A 22 -7.60 1.60 -10.39
CA LEU A 22 -7.37 2.04 -9.01
C LEU A 22 -6.54 1.05 -8.20
N GLU A 23 -6.04 -0.01 -8.83
CA GLU A 23 -5.06 -0.89 -8.21
C GLU A 23 -3.86 -0.07 -7.77
N THR A 24 -3.58 -0.08 -6.46
CA THR A 24 -2.54 0.74 -5.85
C THR A 24 -1.47 -0.20 -5.27
N PRO A 25 -0.43 -0.54 -6.05
CA PRO A 25 0.59 -1.48 -5.58
C PRO A 25 1.46 -0.85 -4.50
N VAL A 26 1.78 -1.64 -3.47
CA VAL A 26 2.77 -1.30 -2.44
C VAL A 26 4.00 -2.18 -2.67
N ILE A 27 5.15 -1.57 -2.95
CA ILE A 27 6.35 -2.29 -3.41
C ILE A 27 7.54 -1.95 -2.50
N VAL A 28 8.21 -2.98 -1.98
CA VAL A 28 9.52 -2.85 -1.33
C VAL A 28 10.60 -3.00 -2.40
N THR A 29 11.27 -1.90 -2.75
CA THR A 29 12.26 -1.89 -3.85
C THR A 29 13.63 -2.39 -3.44
N ASN A 30 13.97 -2.30 -2.15
CA ASN A 30 15.24 -2.76 -1.57
C ASN A 30 15.10 -4.11 -0.84
N TYR A 31 14.34 -5.05 -1.41
CA TYR A 31 14.04 -6.34 -0.78
C TYR A 31 15.28 -7.18 -0.43
N MET A 32 16.42 -6.96 -1.10
CA MET A 32 17.67 -7.65 -0.83
C MET A 32 18.27 -7.34 0.56
N ASP A 33 17.84 -6.25 1.19
CA ASP A 33 18.31 -5.85 2.52
C ASP A 33 17.60 -6.63 3.65
N TYR A 34 16.65 -7.49 3.30
CA TYR A 34 15.81 -8.24 4.23
C TYR A 34 15.96 -9.74 3.99
N LEU A 35 15.89 -10.52 5.07
CA LEU A 35 15.92 -11.98 5.00
C LEU A 35 14.65 -12.54 4.36
N ASP A 36 13.50 -11.93 4.67
CA ASP A 36 12.20 -12.35 4.16
C ASP A 36 11.18 -11.20 4.21
N ILE A 37 10.14 -11.29 3.39
CA ILE A 37 9.02 -10.34 3.33
C ILE A 37 7.72 -11.13 3.49
N LEU A 38 7.02 -10.91 4.60
CA LEU A 38 5.76 -11.57 4.90
C LEU A 38 4.57 -10.68 4.53
N GLU A 39 3.61 -11.26 3.82
CA GLU A 39 2.31 -10.63 3.56
C GLU A 39 1.36 -10.84 4.74
N ASN A 40 0.72 -9.76 5.20
CA ASN A 40 -0.20 -9.80 6.35
C ASN A 40 -1.65 -9.42 5.97
N GLN A 41 -1.94 -9.28 4.68
CA GLN A 41 -3.19 -8.73 4.18
C GLN A 41 -4.35 -9.75 4.23
N GLY A 42 -5.49 -9.32 4.79
CA GLY A 42 -6.78 -10.00 4.65
C GLY A 42 -7.53 -9.55 3.39
N GLU A 43 -8.74 -10.09 3.16
CA GLU A 43 -9.58 -9.71 1.99
C GLU A 43 -9.93 -8.21 1.97
N THR A 44 -9.93 -7.54 3.13
CA THR A 44 -10.19 -6.12 3.26
C THR A 44 -9.23 -5.53 4.29
N VAL A 45 -8.68 -4.36 3.97
CA VAL A 45 -7.77 -3.61 4.83
C VAL A 45 -8.24 -2.16 4.93
N GLY A 46 -8.02 -1.55 6.08
CA GLY A 46 -8.29 -0.15 6.37
C GLY A 46 -7.01 0.69 6.46
N PRO A 47 -7.16 2.00 6.71
CA PRO A 47 -6.04 2.85 7.10
C PRO A 47 -5.34 2.29 8.34
N ASP A 48 -4.02 2.45 8.40
CA ASP A 48 -3.13 2.03 9.49
C ASP A 48 -2.91 0.51 9.65
N ASP A 49 -3.61 -0.33 8.89
CA ASP A 49 -3.35 -1.78 8.86
C ASP A 49 -1.96 -2.08 8.28
N ALA A 50 -1.26 -3.01 8.93
CA ALA A 50 0.04 -3.48 8.46
C ALA A 50 -0.15 -4.45 7.28
N LEU A 51 0.29 -4.04 6.08
CA LEU A 51 0.17 -4.86 4.87
C LEU A 51 1.31 -5.89 4.75
N ILE A 52 2.52 -5.49 5.14
CA ILE A 52 3.77 -6.23 4.92
C ILE A 52 4.62 -6.14 6.18
N THR A 53 5.28 -7.24 6.55
CA THR A 53 6.34 -7.28 7.56
C THR A 53 7.66 -7.67 6.89
N ALA A 54 8.71 -6.87 7.08
CA ALA A 54 10.04 -7.20 6.62
C ALA A 54 10.86 -7.81 7.77
N LEU A 55 11.41 -9.00 7.56
CA LEU A 55 12.29 -9.68 8.51
C LEU A 55 13.75 -9.32 8.21
N THR A 56 14.47 -8.89 9.23
CA THR A 56 15.89 -8.50 9.16
C THR A 56 16.79 -9.54 9.80
#